data_AF-A0A952K9U2-F1
#
_entry.id   AF-A0A952K9U2-F1
#
_cell.length_a   1.000
_cell.length_b   1.000
_cell.length_c   1.000
_cell.angle_alpha   90.00
_cell.angle_beta   90.00
_cell.angle_gamma   90.00
#
_symmetry.space_group_name_H-M   'P 1'
#
loop_
_entity.id
_entity.type
_entity.pdbx_description
1 polymer ?
#
loop_
_entity_poly.entity_id
_entity_poly.type
_entity_poly.pdbx_seq_one_letter_code
_entity_poly.pdbx_strand_id
1 'polypeptide(L)' 'MSIPSSGLKVLVIDDSNTIRRSAEIFLKQGGHEVLLAEDGFDALSKVNDYEPNLIFCDILMPRLDGYQTCAIIKR' A
#
# COMPACT_ATOMS: atom_id res chain seq x y z
N MET A 1 -10.76 28.40 -6.58
CA MET A 1 -9.82 27.63 -7.40
C MET A 1 -9.78 26.22 -6.83
N SER A 2 -10.58 25.32 -7.40
CA SER A 2 -10.68 23.93 -6.96
C SER A 2 -9.43 23.19 -7.41
N ILE A 3 -8.59 22.79 -6.45
CA ILE A 3 -7.53 21.81 -6.68
C ILE A 3 -8.21 20.55 -7.22
N PRO A 4 -7.87 20.08 -8.44
CA PRO A 4 -8.30 18.76 -8.87
C PRO A 4 -7.41 17.78 -8.11
N SER A 5 -7.77 17.42 -6.87
CA SER A 5 -7.08 16.32 -6.18
C SER A 5 -7.65 15.03 -6.75
N SER A 6 -7.19 14.62 -7.94
CA SER A 6 -7.30 13.22 -8.33
C SER A 6 -6.67 12.42 -7.19
N GLY A 7 -7.45 11.58 -6.51
CA GLY A 7 -6.96 10.76 -5.41
C GLY A 7 -5.69 10.02 -5.80
N LEU A 8 -4.67 10.05 -4.96
CA LEU A 8 -3.50 9.20 -5.14
C LEU A 8 -3.90 7.73 -5.03
N LYS A 9 -3.23 6.88 -5.80
CA LYS A 9 -3.25 5.43 -5.61
C LYS A 9 -2.28 5.05 -4.51
N VAL A 10 -2.78 4.46 -3.43
CA VAL A 10 -2.00 4.09 -2.26
C VAL A 10 -2.04 2.59 -2.07
N LEU A 11 -0.87 1.95 -1.99
CA LEU A 11 -0.75 0.54 -1.62
C LEU A 11 -0.39 0.42 -0.15
N VAL A 12 -1.20 -0.29 0.64
CA VAL A 12 -0.92 -0.56 2.06
C VAL A 12 -0.56 -2.02 2.22
N ILE A 13 0.63 -2.29 2.76
CA ILE A 13 1.23 -3.61 2.96
C ILE A 13 1.46 -3.80 4.45
N ASP A 14 0.73 -4.71 5.07
CA ASP A 14 0.79 -4.99 6.51
C ASP A 14 0.20 -6.38 6.75
N ASP A 15 0.70 -7.19 7.68
CA ASP A 15 0.18 -8.54 7.93
C ASP A 15 -1.09 -8.56 8.80
N SER A 16 -1.34 -7.48 9.55
CA SER A 16 -2.53 -7.27 10.37
C SER A 16 -3.72 -6.74 9.57
N ASN A 17 -4.77 -7.55 9.47
CA ASN A 17 -6.03 -7.16 8.82
C ASN A 17 -6.62 -5.87 9.44
N THR A 18 -6.58 -5.75 10.78
CA THR A 18 -7.11 -4.58 11.50
C THR A 18 -6.39 -3.29 11.07
N ILE A 19 -5.07 -3.33 10.93
CA ILE A 19 -4.28 -2.17 10.53
C ILE A 19 -4.57 -1.82 9.07
N ARG A 20 -4.52 -2.83 8.16
CA ARG A 20 -4.86 -2.64 6.75
C ARG A 20 -6.22 -1.98 6.55
N ARG A 21 -7.25 -2.49 7.24
CA ARG A 21 -8.62 -1.97 7.11
C ARG A 21 -8.76 -0.57 7.70
N SER A 22 -8.08 -0.28 8.80
CA SER A 22 -8.08 1.06 9.40
C SER A 22 -7.44 2.06 8.44
N ALA A 23 -6.26 1.75 7.90
CA ALA A 23 -5.56 2.60 6.93
C ALA A 23 -6.42 2.83 5.68
N GLU A 24 -7.07 1.79 5.15
CA GLU A 24 -7.99 1.89 4.01
C GLU A 24 -9.10 2.91 4.25
N ILE A 25 -9.76 2.84 5.41
CA ILE A 25 -10.86 3.75 5.76
C ILE A 25 -10.35 5.19 5.82
N PHE A 26 -9.25 5.45 6.52
CA PHE A 26 -8.70 6.80 6.65
C PHE A 26 -8.25 7.39 5.31
N LEU A 27 -7.55 6.61 4.49
CA LEU A 27 -7.05 7.07 3.19
C LEU A 27 -8.19 7.27 2.18
N LYS A 28 -9.19 6.39 2.16
CA LYS A 28 -10.40 6.58 1.32
C LYS A 28 -11.21 7.79 1.74
N GLN A 29 -11.32 8.07 3.05
CA GLN A 29 -11.94 9.31 3.55
C GLN A 29 -11.17 10.57 3.10
N GLY A 30 -9.85 10.47 2.94
CA GLY A 30 -9.01 11.49 2.32
C GLY A 30 -9.17 11.64 0.80
N GLY A 31 -10.02 10.83 0.17
CA GLY A 31 -10.26 10.86 -1.27
C GLY A 31 -9.23 10.10 -2.10
N HIS A 32 -8.47 9.19 -1.49
CA HIS A 32 -7.47 8.36 -2.17
C HIS A 32 -8.04 7.01 -2.61
N GLU A 33 -7.47 6.45 -3.67
CA GLU A 33 -7.67 5.05 -4.03
C GLU A 33 -6.72 4.20 -3.20
N VAL A 34 -7.22 3.09 -2.65
CA VAL A 34 -6.42 2.24 -1.76
C VAL A 34 -6.50 0.80 -2.20
N LEU A 35 -5.34 0.18 -2.39
CA LEU A 35 -5.16 -1.25 -2.55
C LEU A 35 -4.46 -1.82 -1.32
N LEU A 36 -4.88 -3.01 -0.90
CA LEU A 36 -4.33 -3.69 0.27
C LEU A 36 -3.52 -4.91 -0.15
N ALA A 37 -2.41 -5.13 0.53
CA ALA A 37 -1.59 -6.32 0.43
C ALA A 37 -1.31 -6.90 1.82
N GLU A 38 -1.44 -8.20 1.98
CA GLU A 38 -1.29 -8.87 3.29
C GLU A 38 0.15 -9.27 3.64
N ASP A 39 1.06 -9.21 2.66
CA ASP A 39 2.48 -9.44 2.84
C ASP A 39 3.26 -8.90 1.63
N GLY A 40 4.59 -9.08 1.66
CA GLY A 40 5.46 -8.67 0.56
C GLY A 40 5.23 -9.38 -0.78
N PHE A 41 4.88 -10.65 -0.83
CA PHE A 41 4.57 -11.35 -2.08
C PHE A 41 3.27 -10.88 -2.72
N ASP A 42 2.23 -10.71 -1.91
CA ASP A 42 0.96 -10.16 -2.35
C ASP A 42 1.16 -8.73 -2.88
N ALA A 43 1.98 -7.93 -2.18
CA ALA A 43 2.36 -6.60 -2.64
C ALA A 43 3.09 -6.62 -4.00
N LEU A 44 4.08 -7.51 -4.17
CA LEU A 44 4.82 -7.65 -5.43
C LEU A 44 3.93 -8.10 -6.59
N SER A 45 2.91 -8.93 -6.33
CA SER A 45 1.95 -9.34 -7.36
C SER A 45 1.05 -8.20 -7.83
N LYS A 46 0.82 -7.20 -6.97
CA LYS A 46 -0.13 -6.11 -7.18
C LYS A 46 0.53 -4.80 -7.64
N VAL A 47 1.76 -4.54 -7.21
CA VAL A 47 2.41 -3.24 -7.35
C VAL A 47 2.58 -2.81 -8.81
N ASN A 48 2.90 -3.74 -9.70
CA ASN A 48 3.14 -3.47 -11.13
C ASN A 48 1.84 -3.11 -11.86
N ASP A 49 0.74 -3.81 -11.58
CA ASP A 49 -0.55 -3.56 -12.23
C ASP A 49 -1.26 -2.33 -11.65
N TYR A 50 -1.06 -2.09 -10.34
CA TYR A 50 -1.73 -0.99 -9.64
C TYR A 50 -1.04 0.36 -9.85
N GLU A 51 0.29 0.36 -10.03
CA GLU A 51 1.15 1.55 -10.14
C GLU A 51 0.86 2.59 -9.05
N PRO A 52 1.08 2.26 -7.76
CA PRO A 52 0.78 3.16 -6.66
C PRO A 52 1.69 4.39 -6.67
N ASN A 53 1.13 5.55 -6.32
CA ASN A 53 1.91 6.77 -6.10
C ASN A 53 2.59 6.78 -4.72
N LEU A 54 2.03 6.03 -3.76
CA LEU A 54 2.53 5.94 -2.39
C LEU A 54 2.36 4.51 -1.88
N ILE A 55 3.36 4.02 -1.14
CA ILE A 55 3.33 2.70 -0.50
C ILE A 55 3.51 2.90 1.00
N PHE A 56 2.55 2.42 1.79
CA PHE A 56 2.72 2.19 3.23
C PHE A 56 3.09 0.73 3.44
N CYS A 57 4.25 0.46 4.02
CA CYS A 57 4.74 -0.90 4.21
C CYS A 57 5.14 -1.09 5.67
N ASP A 58 4.56 -2.09 6.33
CA ASP A 58 5.06 -2.57 7.59
C ASP A 58 6.43 -3.25 7.39
N ILE A 59 7.28 -3.15 8.40
CA ILE A 59 8.60 -3.77 8.41
C ILE A 59 8.48 -5.23 8.85
N LEU A 60 7.69 -5.50 9.89
CA LEU A 60 7.68 -6.79 10.58
C LEU A 60 6.62 -7.72 9.99
N MET A 61 6.88 -8.24 8.79
CA MET A 61 5.98 -9.18 8.12
C MET A 61 6.60 -10.59 7.96
N PRO A 62 5.78 -11.65 7.97
CA PRO A 62 6.26 -13.01 7.75
C PRO A 62 6.69 -13.22 6.28
N ARG A 63 7.61 -14.17 6.08
CA ARG A 63 8.18 -14.61 4.78
C ARG A 63 9.04 -13.57 4.08
N LEU A 64 8.49 -12.39 3.78
CA LEU A 64 9.19 -11.29 3.13
C LEU A 64 8.92 -10.01 3.93
N ASP A 65 9.95 -9.52 4.61
CA ASP A 65 9.85 -8.31 5.42
C ASP A 65 9.70 -7.04 4.55
N GLY A 66 9.37 -5.93 5.20
CA GLY A 66 9.17 -4.65 4.51
C GLY A 66 10.41 -4.10 3.82
N TYR A 67 11.61 -4.34 4.38
CA TYR A 67 12.85 -3.87 3.77
C TYR A 67 13.13 -4.59 2.44
N GLN A 68 13.01 -5.92 2.44
CA GLN A 68 13.19 -6.74 1.25
C GLN A 68 12.11 -6.41 0.21
N THR A 69 10.86 -6.25 0.63
CA THR A 69 9.75 -5.85 -0.24
C THR A 69 10.04 -4.52 -0.92
N CYS A 70 10.42 -3.49 -0.15
CA CYS A 70 10.77 -2.17 -0.70
C CYS A 70 11.99 -2.22 -1.63
N ALA A 71 12.99 -3.04 -1.30
CA ALA A 71 14.20 -3.20 -2.09
C ALA A 71 13.92 -3.86 -3.45
N ILE A 72 12.94 -4.76 -3.53
CA ILE A 72 12.50 -5.39 -4.79
C ILE A 72 11.68 -4.41 -5.62
N ILE A 73 10.74 -3.68 -4.99
CA ILE A 73 9.87 -2.71 -5.69
C ILE A 73 10.66 -1.54 -6.29
N LYS A 74 11.74 -1.10 -5.64
CA LYS A 74 12.55 0.04 -6.10
C LYS A 74 13.53 -0.26 -7.24
N ARG A 75 13.66 -1.52 -7.68
CA ARG A 75 14.54 -1.90 -8.78
C ARG A 75 13.89 -1.65 -10.12
#